data_AF-A0A817F1W9-F1
#
_entry.id   AF-A0A817F1W9-F1
#
_cell.length_a   1.000
_cell.length_b   1.000
_cell.length_c   1.000
_cell.angle_alpha   90.00
_cell.angle_beta   90.00
_cell.angle_gamma   90.00
#
_symmetry.space_group_name_H-M   'P 1'
#
loop_
_entity.id
_entity.type
_entity.pdbx_description
1 polymer ?
#
loop_
_entity_poly.entity_id
_entity_poly.type
_entity_poly.pdbx_seq_one_letter_code
_entity_poly.pdbx_strand_id
1 'polypeptide(L)'
;MHLKNDDLVLLCLHSFLSIPLTLPKSIEIWKKIFSIIYSINNNKKLLLTTFEKTTNGLTALLLTLILRLYDNEINLSLLIRRLSALVAVQNLYSSIKHNDEHNESIDIKLNEFTVESIFIKHRCDYLLELIARRIVEVAIEPSWLTMTSVDSKENSFQYNLSICRHFLPHTFEPTVLLIYSSWICMTIWHKQLISPTNPTSLTTNRTPIDLFNLSLLFYDHIQIGIIKQNLGTLLWHTYIRSRIVTLTQLIEKIGKIPKDRLCYKELHLNEKDLVIFLEQLSKNFFNTFIDSIYNQLNEIPIFNIDDVWQLNTTGVSSDQLESVSPFVNLYSGSSISEQSEQQNSLLELVMEQKPANGHLVLHHDKLILILYYLMYYHIKSIRPFSLFDSKGIHAFFTDLYSHPLVTDDVDSTISNKRQLFFARLLNTIFEQHDNTKQFDEKIFEHILRLSTDMLVDHEYIRRHYISLLYAYNYDYLAINEENRIYDRQALAFQLLTIAGLRLNYIIEGNIDPTIKMSLKSLEVRAKISSTLKTWLASLISLVDYKVQPCSLDDIQTMLTRIACYLPQTNLSQSNLAQEMIELVQHLKR
;
A
#
# COMPACT_ATOMS: atom_id res chain seq x y z
N MET A 1 -44.74 24.69 12.55
CA MET A 1 -44.85 25.89 13.40
C MET A 1 -43.55 26.21 14.15
N HIS A 2 -42.66 25.23 14.42
CA HIS A 2 -41.31 25.46 14.97
C HIS A 2 -40.16 25.22 13.98
N LEU A 3 -40.47 25.05 12.69
CA LEU A 3 -39.47 24.82 11.63
C LEU A 3 -38.98 26.17 11.13
N LYS A 4 -37.66 26.37 11.04
CA LYS A 4 -37.06 27.57 10.47
C LYS A 4 -37.27 27.59 8.95
N ASN A 5 -37.05 28.75 8.32
CA ASN A 5 -37.27 28.95 6.87
C ASN A 5 -36.51 27.92 6.01
N ASP A 6 -35.31 27.50 6.42
CA ASP A 6 -34.53 26.47 5.71
C ASP A 6 -35.09 25.06 5.89
N ASP A 7 -35.66 24.74 7.07
CA ASP A 7 -36.28 23.45 7.34
C ASP A 7 -37.55 23.27 6.51
N LEU A 8 -38.28 24.36 6.26
CA LEU A 8 -39.42 24.39 5.34
C LEU A 8 -38.96 24.15 3.90
N VAL A 9 -37.88 24.79 3.45
CA VAL A 9 -37.29 24.54 2.11
C VAL A 9 -36.85 23.09 1.97
N LEU A 10 -36.24 22.51 3.01
CA LEU A 10 -35.86 21.09 3.07
C LEU A 10 -37.06 20.16 3.00
N LEU A 11 -38.12 20.44 3.78
CA LEU A 11 -39.39 19.69 3.75
C LEU A 11 -40.10 19.80 2.40
N CYS A 12 -40.01 20.96 1.76
CA CYS A 12 -40.54 21.19 0.43
C CYS A 12 -39.77 20.40 -0.63
N LEU A 13 -38.43 20.38 -0.56
CA LEU A 13 -37.57 19.52 -1.37
C LEU A 13 -37.91 18.05 -1.14
N HIS A 14 -37.99 17.64 0.12
CA HIS A 14 -38.38 16.30 0.53
C HIS A 14 -39.74 15.88 -0.07
N SER A 15 -40.76 16.76 -0.02
CA SER A 15 -42.07 16.51 -0.63
C SER A 15 -42.06 16.53 -2.17
N PHE A 16 -41.17 17.29 -2.80
CA PHE A 16 -41.03 17.35 -4.25
C PHE A 16 -40.31 16.12 -4.81
N LEU A 17 -39.44 15.53 -3.99
CA LEU A 17 -38.57 14.40 -4.33
C LEU A 17 -39.15 13.05 -3.88
N SER A 18 -40.16 13.06 -3.01
CA SER A 18 -40.96 11.88 -2.62
C SER A 18 -42.10 11.56 -3.60
N ILE A 19 -42.38 12.42 -4.58
CA ILE A 19 -43.38 12.15 -5.61
C ILE A 19 -42.67 11.41 -6.77
N PRO A 20 -43.22 10.32 -7.32
CA PRO A 20 -42.63 9.55 -8.41
C PRO A 20 -42.77 10.29 -9.75
N LEU A 21 -42.22 11.50 -9.82
CA LEU A 21 -42.19 12.35 -11.00
C LEU A 21 -40.80 12.30 -11.59
N THR A 22 -40.72 11.99 -12.88
CA THR A 22 -39.48 12.03 -13.65
C THR A 22 -39.02 13.48 -13.77
N LEU A 23 -38.21 13.94 -12.82
CA LEU A 23 -37.59 15.26 -12.86
C LEU A 23 -36.75 15.39 -14.14
N PRO A 24 -36.65 16.59 -14.73
CA PRO A 24 -35.79 16.81 -15.89
C PRO A 24 -34.35 16.43 -15.54
N LYS A 25 -33.80 15.41 -16.22
CA LYS A 25 -32.41 14.97 -16.03
C LYS A 25 -31.39 15.99 -16.56
N SER A 26 -31.85 16.91 -17.42
CA SER A 26 -30.99 17.95 -18.01
C SER A 26 -30.98 19.21 -17.15
N ILE A 27 -29.77 19.64 -16.80
CA ILE A 27 -29.49 20.90 -16.10
C ILE A 27 -29.96 22.11 -16.94
N GLU A 28 -29.96 22.03 -18.27
CA GLU A 28 -30.47 23.09 -19.14
C GLU A 28 -31.98 23.29 -19.01
N ILE A 29 -32.73 22.21 -18.79
CA ILE A 29 -34.18 22.28 -18.58
C ILE A 29 -34.47 22.95 -17.25
N TRP A 30 -33.72 22.61 -16.19
CA TRP A 30 -33.83 23.30 -14.91
C TRP A 30 -33.44 24.77 -15.00
N LYS A 31 -32.34 25.12 -15.68
CA LYS A 31 -31.96 26.53 -15.92
C LYS A 31 -33.06 27.32 -16.64
N LYS A 32 -33.72 26.72 -17.65
CA LYS A 32 -34.86 27.33 -18.36
C LYS A 32 -36.11 27.43 -17.48
N ILE A 33 -36.46 26.39 -16.73
CA ILE A 33 -37.60 26.42 -15.80
C ILE A 33 -37.38 27.50 -14.74
N PHE A 34 -36.18 27.59 -14.16
CA PHE A 34 -35.87 28.59 -13.16
C PHE A 34 -35.76 30.01 -13.72
N SER A 35 -35.25 30.21 -14.94
CA SER A 35 -35.27 31.52 -15.59
C SER A 35 -36.71 31.97 -15.93
N ILE A 36 -37.57 31.03 -16.30
CA ILE A 36 -39.01 31.27 -16.49
C ILE A 36 -39.66 31.63 -15.15
N ILE A 37 -39.41 30.90 -14.06
CA ILE A 37 -39.94 31.21 -12.72
C ILE A 37 -39.43 32.58 -12.23
N TYR A 38 -38.16 32.89 -12.46
CA TYR A 38 -37.55 34.18 -12.12
C TYR A 38 -38.13 35.34 -12.95
N SER A 39 -38.45 35.12 -14.22
CA SER A 39 -39.11 36.15 -15.04
C SER A 39 -40.59 36.33 -14.66
N ILE A 40 -41.26 35.26 -14.23
CA ILE A 40 -42.63 35.27 -13.70
C ILE A 40 -42.69 35.96 -12.30
N ASN A 41 -41.61 35.91 -11.51
CA ASN A 41 -41.47 36.57 -10.20
C ASN A 41 -41.77 38.09 -10.25
N ASN A 42 -41.49 38.75 -11.38
CA ASN A 42 -41.76 40.18 -11.56
C ASN A 42 -43.25 40.52 -11.75
N ASN A 43 -44.12 39.52 -11.95
CA ASN A 43 -45.55 39.71 -12.21
C ASN A 43 -46.42 38.85 -11.28
N LYS A 44 -46.53 39.27 -10.02
CA LYS A 44 -47.32 38.63 -8.94
C LYS A 44 -48.77 38.30 -9.34
N LYS A 45 -49.40 39.12 -10.19
CA LYS A 45 -50.76 38.90 -10.73
C LYS A 45 -50.85 37.77 -11.77
N LEU A 46 -49.76 37.48 -12.48
CA LEU A 46 -49.74 36.45 -13.52
C LEU A 46 -49.58 35.05 -12.89
N LEU A 47 -48.89 34.95 -11.75
CA LEU A 47 -48.78 33.72 -10.95
C LEU A 47 -50.13 33.26 -10.39
N LEU A 48 -50.90 34.15 -9.76
CA LEU A 48 -52.22 33.78 -9.23
C LEU A 48 -53.17 33.31 -10.33
N THR A 49 -53.17 33.98 -11.47
CA THR A 49 -54.07 33.65 -12.59
C THR A 49 -53.62 32.40 -13.37
N THR A 50 -52.33 32.06 -13.36
CA THR A 50 -51.82 30.79 -13.90
C THR A 50 -52.11 29.63 -12.94
N PHE A 51 -52.01 29.84 -11.63
CA PHE A 51 -52.39 28.83 -10.61
C PHE A 51 -53.84 28.37 -10.75
N GLU A 52 -54.77 29.33 -10.90
CA GLU A 52 -56.19 29.04 -11.09
C GLU A 52 -56.48 28.29 -12.40
N LYS A 53 -55.57 28.35 -13.38
CA LYS A 53 -55.75 27.77 -14.72
C LYS A 53 -54.93 26.50 -14.97
N THR A 54 -53.99 26.15 -14.09
CA THR A 54 -53.15 24.97 -14.26
C THR A 54 -53.88 23.70 -13.81
N THR A 55 -54.15 22.78 -14.73
CA THR A 55 -54.67 21.42 -14.44
C THR A 55 -53.57 20.40 -14.11
N ASN A 56 -52.31 20.80 -14.24
CA ASN A 56 -51.16 19.94 -14.00
C ASN A 56 -50.70 20.07 -12.53
N GLY A 57 -50.80 18.96 -11.78
CA GLY A 57 -50.58 18.95 -10.33
C GLY A 57 -49.18 19.42 -9.92
N LEU A 58 -48.17 19.19 -10.77
CA LEU A 58 -46.79 19.59 -10.53
C LEU A 58 -46.61 21.11 -10.60
N THR A 59 -47.19 21.75 -11.62
CA THR A 59 -47.14 23.22 -11.76
C THR A 59 -47.96 23.92 -10.69
N ALA A 60 -49.08 23.32 -10.26
CA ALA A 60 -49.83 23.82 -9.12
C ALA A 60 -48.99 23.71 -7.84
N LEU A 61 -48.42 22.54 -7.51
CA LEU A 61 -47.62 22.35 -6.29
C LEU A 61 -46.39 23.29 -6.25
N LEU A 62 -45.69 23.48 -7.37
CA LEU A 62 -44.59 24.43 -7.54
C LEU A 62 -45.04 25.88 -7.36
N LEU A 63 -46.20 26.27 -7.89
CA LEU A 63 -46.76 27.62 -7.68
C LEU A 63 -47.25 27.84 -6.24
N THR A 64 -47.87 26.83 -5.63
CA THR A 64 -48.33 26.90 -4.23
C THR A 64 -47.13 27.03 -3.30
N LEU A 65 -46.03 26.35 -3.62
CA LEU A 65 -44.72 26.49 -2.98
C LEU A 65 -44.16 27.90 -3.11
N ILE A 66 -44.07 28.43 -4.34
CA ILE A 66 -43.57 29.78 -4.60
C ILE A 66 -44.42 30.84 -3.87
N LEU A 67 -45.74 30.64 -3.79
CA LEU A 67 -46.66 31.53 -3.08
C LEU A 67 -46.52 31.44 -1.55
N ARG A 68 -46.24 30.25 -0.99
CA ARG A 68 -46.07 30.03 0.45
C ARG A 68 -44.65 30.37 0.96
N LEU A 69 -43.66 30.34 0.07
CA LEU A 69 -42.26 30.76 0.30
C LEU A 69 -42.08 32.29 0.18
N TYR A 70 -43.15 33.04 -0.14
CA TYR A 70 -43.11 34.48 -0.37
C TYR A 70 -43.17 35.32 0.92
N ASP A 71 -43.47 34.71 2.07
CA ASP A 71 -43.71 35.46 3.32
C ASP A 71 -42.46 35.78 4.13
N ASN A 72 -41.26 35.25 3.81
CA ASN A 72 -40.00 35.70 4.41
C ASN A 72 -38.79 35.47 3.48
N GLU A 73 -37.78 36.33 3.59
CA GLU A 73 -36.55 36.41 2.79
C GLU A 73 -35.85 35.05 2.53
N ILE A 74 -36.18 34.38 1.42
CA ILE A 74 -35.50 33.14 0.98
C ILE A 74 -34.64 33.44 -0.25
N ASN A 75 -33.35 33.06 -0.16
CA ASN A 75 -32.40 33.21 -1.25
C ASN A 75 -32.66 32.16 -2.35
N LEU A 76 -33.52 32.49 -3.31
CA LEU A 76 -33.89 31.63 -4.44
C LEU A 76 -32.66 31.08 -5.20
N SER A 77 -31.54 31.82 -5.22
CA SER A 77 -30.29 31.37 -5.85
C SER A 77 -29.65 30.18 -5.13
N LEU A 78 -29.77 30.11 -3.80
CA LEU A 78 -29.27 29.00 -2.98
C LEU A 78 -30.09 27.73 -3.24
N LEU A 79 -31.42 27.85 -3.32
CA LEU A 79 -32.32 26.73 -3.64
C LEU A 79 -32.02 26.14 -5.02
N ILE A 80 -31.84 27.00 -6.02
CA ILE A 80 -31.48 26.60 -7.39
C ILE A 80 -30.13 25.88 -7.39
N ARG A 81 -29.13 26.40 -6.67
CA ARG A 81 -27.80 25.78 -6.56
C ARG A 81 -27.88 24.39 -5.91
N ARG A 82 -28.64 24.24 -4.82
CA ARG A 82 -28.85 22.95 -4.12
C ARG A 82 -29.52 21.90 -5.03
N LEU A 83 -30.58 22.28 -5.74
CA LEU A 83 -31.27 21.39 -6.68
C LEU A 83 -30.37 20.99 -7.87
N SER A 84 -29.64 21.95 -8.43
CA SER A 84 -28.73 21.70 -9.54
C SER A 84 -27.58 20.77 -9.14
N ALA A 85 -27.05 20.92 -7.92
CA ALA A 85 -26.05 20.04 -7.35
C ALA A 85 -26.55 18.59 -7.23
N LEU A 86 -27.75 18.37 -6.69
CA LEU A 86 -28.33 17.03 -6.54
C LEU A 86 -28.55 16.33 -7.88
N VAL A 87 -29.05 17.07 -8.89
CA VAL A 87 -29.22 16.54 -10.25
C VAL A 87 -27.87 16.21 -10.88
N ALA A 88 -26.85 17.04 -10.68
CA ALA A 88 -25.50 16.78 -11.16
C ALA A 88 -24.92 15.49 -10.55
N VAL A 89 -25.08 15.30 -9.25
CA VAL A 89 -24.63 14.09 -8.53
C VAL A 89 -25.37 12.85 -9.03
N GLN A 90 -26.69 12.94 -9.23
CA GLN A 90 -27.48 11.85 -9.79
C GLN A 90 -27.01 11.49 -11.21
N ASN A 91 -26.70 12.48 -12.03
CA ASN A 91 -26.17 12.27 -13.38
C ASN A 91 -24.78 11.63 -13.35
N LEU A 92 -23.87 12.10 -12.49
CA LEU A 92 -22.56 11.50 -12.27
C LEU A 92 -22.70 10.03 -11.86
N TYR A 93 -23.55 9.74 -10.88
CA TYR A 93 -23.82 8.38 -10.46
C TYR A 93 -24.32 7.51 -11.63
N SER A 94 -25.27 8.03 -12.43
CA SER A 94 -25.82 7.32 -13.58
C SER A 94 -24.82 7.08 -14.71
N SER A 95 -23.78 7.91 -14.84
CA SER A 95 -22.69 7.68 -15.80
C SER A 95 -21.72 6.59 -15.37
N ILE A 96 -21.73 6.18 -14.09
CA ILE A 96 -20.89 5.10 -13.56
C ILE A 96 -21.63 3.74 -13.70
N LYS A 97 -22.37 3.52 -14.80
CA LYS A 97 -23.13 2.27 -15.04
C LYS A 97 -22.24 1.18 -15.63
N HIS A 98 -22.42 -0.04 -15.12
CA HIS A 98 -21.95 -1.28 -15.76
C HIS A 98 -22.87 -1.60 -16.96
N ASN A 99 -22.32 -2.21 -18.00
CA ASN A 99 -23.10 -2.75 -19.14
C ASN A 99 -23.76 -4.11 -18.83
N ASP A 100 -23.64 -4.65 -17.62
CA ASP A 100 -24.09 -6.01 -17.31
C ASP A 100 -25.48 -6.04 -16.67
N GLU A 101 -26.44 -6.62 -17.39
CA GLU A 101 -27.88 -6.73 -17.08
C GLU A 101 -28.21 -7.67 -15.89
N HIS A 102 -27.23 -8.21 -15.16
CA HIS A 102 -27.47 -9.29 -14.18
C HIS A 102 -27.44 -8.90 -12.69
N ASN A 103 -27.40 -7.60 -12.36
CA ASN A 103 -27.28 -7.14 -10.97
C ASN A 103 -28.50 -6.37 -10.44
N GLU A 104 -29.72 -6.86 -10.70
CA GLU A 104 -30.98 -6.28 -10.20
C GLU A 104 -31.06 -6.17 -8.66
N SER A 105 -30.26 -6.94 -7.91
CA SER A 105 -30.23 -6.89 -6.44
C SER A 105 -29.37 -5.75 -5.85
N ILE A 106 -28.46 -5.18 -6.65
CA ILE A 106 -27.56 -4.08 -6.24
C ILE A 106 -28.32 -2.74 -6.24
N ASP A 107 -29.28 -2.59 -7.14
CA ASP A 107 -30.17 -1.42 -7.24
C ASP A 107 -31.08 -1.26 -6.00
N ILE A 108 -31.25 -2.28 -5.16
CA ILE A 108 -32.22 -2.24 -4.04
C ILE A 108 -31.75 -1.34 -2.88
N LYS A 109 -30.45 -1.32 -2.54
CA LYS A 109 -29.90 -0.37 -1.53
C LYS A 109 -29.66 1.02 -2.10
N LEU A 110 -29.59 1.15 -3.42
CA LEU A 110 -29.34 2.40 -4.14
C LEU A 110 -30.63 3.09 -4.60
N ASN A 111 -31.75 2.37 -4.64
CA ASN A 111 -33.11 2.92 -4.66
C ASN A 111 -33.44 3.71 -3.37
N GLU A 112 -32.60 3.62 -2.33
CA GLU A 112 -32.65 4.49 -1.14
C GLU A 112 -31.99 5.87 -1.37
N PHE A 113 -31.48 6.16 -2.58
CA PHE A 113 -31.08 7.51 -3.00
C PHE A 113 -32.33 8.38 -3.21
N THR A 114 -33.08 8.58 -2.14
CA THR A 114 -34.09 9.63 -2.03
C THR A 114 -33.38 10.87 -1.50
N VAL A 115 -33.73 12.06 -1.98
CA VAL A 115 -33.21 13.29 -1.38
C VAL A 115 -33.58 13.38 0.10
N GLU A 116 -34.65 12.68 0.49
CA GLU A 116 -34.98 12.35 1.87
C GLU A 116 -33.83 11.69 2.64
N SER A 117 -33.14 10.65 2.14
CA SER A 117 -32.06 9.99 2.88
C SER A 117 -30.79 10.85 3.03
N ILE A 118 -30.50 11.68 2.03
CA ILE A 118 -29.33 12.60 2.02
C ILE A 118 -29.54 13.77 2.98
N PHE A 119 -30.77 14.30 3.06
CA PHE A 119 -31.09 15.42 3.93
C PHE A 119 -31.53 15.00 5.33
N ILE A 120 -32.19 13.84 5.54
CA ILE A 120 -32.53 13.35 6.89
C ILE A 120 -31.28 12.88 7.66
N LYS A 121 -30.22 12.42 6.98
CA LYS A 121 -28.94 12.04 7.61
C LYS A 121 -27.85 13.12 7.57
N HIS A 122 -28.15 14.32 7.06
CA HIS A 122 -27.41 15.58 7.22
C HIS A 122 -25.86 15.54 7.20
N ARG A 123 -25.19 14.75 6.35
CA ARG A 123 -23.73 14.86 6.16
C ARG A 123 -23.28 14.58 4.72
N CYS A 124 -22.41 15.45 4.22
CA CYS A 124 -21.63 15.30 2.98
C CYS A 124 -20.94 13.92 2.88
N ASP A 125 -20.55 13.35 4.02
CA ASP A 125 -19.83 12.08 4.15
C ASP A 125 -20.57 10.88 3.58
N TYR A 126 -21.89 10.81 3.77
CA TYR A 126 -22.69 9.70 3.25
C TYR A 126 -22.73 9.73 1.71
N LEU A 127 -22.80 10.93 1.15
CA LEU A 127 -22.73 11.11 -0.30
C LEU A 127 -21.35 10.70 -0.82
N LEU A 128 -20.28 11.16 -0.17
CA LEU A 128 -18.90 10.82 -0.53
C LEU A 128 -18.67 9.31 -0.44
N GLU A 129 -19.19 8.64 0.60
CA GLU A 129 -19.07 7.20 0.76
C GLU A 129 -19.75 6.46 -0.40
N LEU A 130 -20.98 6.83 -0.76
CA LEU A 130 -21.69 6.19 -1.87
C LEU A 130 -20.97 6.36 -3.20
N ILE A 131 -20.47 7.57 -3.47
CA ILE A 131 -19.75 7.87 -4.71
C ILE A 131 -18.42 7.13 -4.75
N ALA A 132 -17.63 7.20 -3.68
CA ALA A 132 -16.36 6.51 -3.60
C ALA A 132 -16.53 4.98 -3.67
N ARG A 133 -17.57 4.42 -3.03
CA ARG A 133 -17.95 3.01 -3.17
C ARG A 133 -18.20 2.64 -4.63
N ARG A 134 -18.91 3.51 -5.36
CA ARG A 134 -19.20 3.28 -6.77
C ARG A 134 -17.96 3.42 -7.68
N ILE A 135 -17.07 4.38 -7.38
CA ILE A 135 -15.76 4.54 -8.03
C ILE A 135 -14.93 3.25 -7.90
N VAL A 136 -14.91 2.67 -6.70
CA VAL A 136 -14.18 1.44 -6.38
C VAL A 136 -14.77 0.23 -7.11
N GLU A 137 -16.09 0.14 -7.21
CA GLU A 137 -16.79 -0.93 -7.94
C GLU A 137 -16.47 -0.92 -9.44
N VAL A 138 -16.49 0.26 -10.07
CA VAL A 138 -16.29 0.42 -11.52
C VAL A 138 -14.81 0.54 -11.91
N ALA A 139 -13.89 0.32 -10.98
CA ALA A 139 -12.46 0.27 -11.28
C ALA A 139 -11.87 1.58 -11.84
N ILE A 140 -12.45 2.74 -11.48
CA ILE A 140 -11.98 4.03 -11.99
C ILE A 140 -10.55 4.30 -11.51
N GLU A 141 -9.67 4.68 -12.44
CA GLU A 141 -8.28 5.01 -12.11
C GLU A 141 -8.18 6.31 -11.30
N PRO A 142 -7.27 6.41 -10.30
CA PRO A 142 -7.08 7.63 -9.52
C PRO A 142 -6.75 8.86 -10.35
N SER A 143 -6.06 8.68 -11.48
CA SER A 143 -5.70 9.74 -12.43
C SER A 143 -6.93 10.52 -12.88
N TRP A 144 -8.05 9.84 -13.15
CA TRP A 144 -9.30 10.46 -13.61
C TRP A 144 -9.95 11.35 -12.54
N LEU A 145 -9.65 11.11 -11.26
CA LEU A 145 -10.09 11.98 -10.16
C LEU A 145 -9.22 13.21 -10.02
N THR A 146 -8.02 13.25 -10.59
CA THR A 146 -7.13 14.42 -10.50
C THR A 146 -7.17 15.31 -11.75
N MET A 147 -7.65 14.79 -12.88
CA MET A 147 -7.75 15.54 -14.14
C MET A 147 -8.72 16.72 -14.00
N THR A 148 -8.27 17.90 -14.46
CA THR A 148 -9.06 19.13 -14.53
C THR A 148 -9.37 19.55 -15.97
N SER A 149 -8.65 19.03 -16.97
CA SER A 149 -8.91 19.28 -18.38
C SER A 149 -10.01 18.36 -18.91
N VAL A 150 -11.07 18.95 -19.44
CA VAL A 150 -12.16 18.24 -20.14
C VAL A 150 -11.73 18.07 -21.59
N ASP A 151 -10.84 17.13 -21.86
CA ASP A 151 -10.57 16.73 -23.23
C ASP A 151 -11.59 15.68 -23.63
N SER A 152 -12.53 16.11 -24.48
CA SER A 152 -13.60 15.36 -25.16
C SER A 152 -14.95 15.20 -24.42
N LYS A 153 -16.03 15.33 -25.20
CA LYS A 153 -17.38 14.87 -24.88
C LYS A 153 -17.50 13.33 -24.85
N GLU A 154 -16.39 12.60 -24.97
CA GLU A 154 -16.39 11.14 -25.16
C GLU A 154 -16.44 10.37 -23.82
N ASN A 155 -16.01 10.97 -22.70
CA ASN A 155 -16.10 10.34 -21.39
C ASN A 155 -17.19 10.98 -20.51
N SER A 156 -18.38 10.35 -20.51
CA SER A 156 -19.57 10.84 -19.78
C SER A 156 -19.32 11.05 -18.28
N PHE A 157 -18.43 10.25 -17.67
CA PHE A 157 -18.05 10.38 -16.26
C PHE A 157 -17.29 11.67 -15.97
N GLN A 158 -16.22 11.97 -16.72
CA GLN A 158 -15.40 13.17 -16.50
C GLN A 158 -16.20 14.46 -16.75
N TYR A 159 -17.08 14.45 -17.76
CA TYR A 159 -18.00 15.56 -18.00
C TYR A 159 -18.92 15.79 -16.80
N ASN A 160 -19.57 14.75 -16.28
CA ASN A 160 -20.44 14.87 -15.11
C ASN A 160 -19.68 15.23 -13.83
N LEU A 161 -18.43 14.79 -13.69
CA LEU A 161 -17.57 15.15 -12.56
C LEU A 161 -17.20 16.64 -12.59
N SER A 162 -16.93 17.18 -13.78
CA SER A 162 -16.67 18.62 -13.97
C SER A 162 -17.87 19.48 -13.56
N ILE A 163 -19.09 19.00 -13.86
CA ILE A 163 -20.34 19.65 -13.45
C ILE A 163 -20.50 19.58 -11.93
N CYS A 164 -20.23 18.42 -11.31
CA CYS A 164 -20.30 18.27 -9.86
C CYS A 164 -19.32 19.21 -9.15
N ARG A 165 -18.08 19.33 -9.65
CA ARG A 165 -17.08 20.29 -9.13
C ARG A 165 -17.50 21.75 -9.27
N HIS A 166 -18.28 22.08 -10.29
CA HIS A 166 -18.79 23.44 -10.44
C HIS A 166 -19.83 23.79 -9.35
N PHE A 167 -20.70 22.83 -8.99
CA PHE A 167 -21.77 23.06 -8.01
C PHE A 167 -21.36 22.76 -6.56
N LEU A 168 -20.43 21.82 -6.36
CA LEU A 168 -19.95 21.30 -5.08
C LEU A 168 -18.41 21.20 -5.11
N PRO A 169 -17.69 22.34 -5.21
CA PRO A 169 -16.25 22.37 -5.40
C PRO A 169 -15.48 21.72 -4.25
N HIS A 170 -15.95 21.83 -3.01
CA HIS A 170 -15.25 21.28 -1.85
C HIS A 170 -15.57 19.80 -1.63
N THR A 171 -16.81 19.38 -1.85
CA THR A 171 -17.20 17.96 -1.77
C THR A 171 -16.45 17.13 -2.83
N PHE A 172 -16.39 17.61 -4.06
CA PHE A 172 -15.75 16.90 -5.18
C PHE A 172 -14.30 17.33 -5.41
N GLU A 173 -13.66 17.88 -4.38
CA GLU A 173 -12.24 18.16 -4.42
C GLU A 173 -11.46 16.85 -4.67
N PRO A 174 -10.46 16.84 -5.58
CA PRO A 174 -9.69 15.63 -5.91
C PRO A 174 -9.17 14.91 -4.66
N THR A 175 -8.59 15.64 -3.71
CA THR A 175 -8.02 15.07 -2.49
C THR A 175 -9.07 14.37 -1.63
N VAL A 176 -10.25 14.97 -1.47
CA VAL A 176 -11.36 14.39 -0.69
C VAL A 176 -11.82 13.08 -1.35
N LEU A 177 -12.00 13.07 -2.67
CA LEU A 177 -12.40 11.84 -3.38
C LEU A 177 -11.34 10.73 -3.26
N LEU A 178 -10.05 11.07 -3.30
CA LEU A 178 -8.96 10.11 -3.13
C LEU A 178 -8.93 9.51 -1.71
N ILE A 179 -9.13 10.34 -0.66
CA ILE A 179 -9.21 9.89 0.74
C ILE A 179 -10.33 8.86 0.90
N TYR A 180 -11.56 9.20 0.50
CA TYR A 180 -12.71 8.32 0.68
C TYR A 180 -12.58 7.06 -0.18
N SER A 181 -12.05 7.17 -1.40
CA SER A 181 -11.85 6.00 -2.29
C SER A 181 -10.81 5.03 -1.72
N SER A 182 -9.67 5.54 -1.24
CA SER A 182 -8.64 4.72 -0.57
C SER A 182 -9.19 4.02 0.68
N TRP A 183 -9.92 4.76 1.52
CA TRP A 183 -10.51 4.25 2.75
C TRP A 183 -11.56 3.15 2.50
N ILE A 184 -12.45 3.37 1.54
CA ILE A 184 -13.51 2.40 1.21
C ILE A 184 -12.91 1.12 0.63
N CYS A 185 -11.86 1.21 -0.19
CA CYS A 185 -11.13 0.02 -0.65
C CYS A 185 -10.64 -0.84 0.51
N MET A 186 -10.01 -0.22 1.52
CA MET A 186 -9.51 -0.93 2.70
C MET A 186 -10.64 -1.49 3.56
N THR A 187 -11.75 -0.75 3.64
CA THR A 187 -12.96 -1.20 4.34
C THR A 187 -13.55 -2.45 3.69
N ILE A 188 -13.69 -2.47 2.36
CA ILE A 188 -14.21 -3.62 1.61
C ILE A 188 -13.22 -4.79 1.70
N TRP A 189 -11.93 -4.53 1.52
CA TRP A 189 -10.86 -5.52 1.71
C TRP A 189 -10.97 -6.21 3.08
N HIS A 190 -11.04 -5.42 4.15
CA HIS A 190 -11.14 -5.94 5.51
C HIS A 190 -12.41 -6.78 5.73
N LYS A 191 -13.56 -6.34 5.20
CA LYS A 191 -14.83 -7.08 5.28
C LYS A 191 -14.78 -8.40 4.53
N GLN A 192 -14.20 -8.43 3.33
CA GLN A 192 -14.05 -9.65 2.53
C GLN A 192 -13.17 -10.69 3.23
N LEU A 193 -12.13 -10.24 3.95
CA LEU A 193 -11.27 -11.14 4.71
C LEU A 193 -11.99 -11.79 5.91
N ILE A 194 -12.80 -11.03 6.64
CA ILE A 194 -13.49 -11.55 7.85
C ILE A 194 -14.70 -12.42 7.49
N SER A 195 -15.44 -12.08 6.44
CA SER A 195 -16.69 -12.76 6.06
C SER A 195 -16.65 -13.25 4.61
N PRO A 196 -15.92 -14.34 4.30
CA PRO A 196 -15.79 -14.85 2.93
C PRO A 196 -17.07 -15.51 2.38
N THR A 197 -17.96 -15.99 3.25
CA THR A 197 -19.16 -16.78 2.87
C THR A 197 -20.43 -15.96 2.70
N ASN A 198 -20.45 -14.72 3.19
CA ASN A 198 -21.50 -13.77 2.91
C ASN A 198 -20.93 -12.81 1.86
N PRO A 199 -21.17 -13.05 0.56
CA PRO A 199 -21.00 -11.98 -0.40
C PRO A 199 -21.96 -10.88 0.05
N THR A 200 -21.48 -9.90 0.81
CA THR A 200 -22.12 -8.60 0.81
C THR A 200 -22.27 -8.26 -0.67
N SER A 201 -23.42 -7.72 -1.08
CA SER A 201 -23.80 -7.38 -2.47
C SER A 201 -22.79 -6.54 -3.28
N LEU A 202 -21.61 -6.30 -2.70
CA LEU A 202 -20.42 -5.64 -3.17
C LEU A 202 -19.29 -6.60 -3.55
N THR A 203 -19.58 -7.83 -3.95
CA THR A 203 -18.58 -8.66 -4.63
C THR A 203 -18.27 -8.04 -5.99
N THR A 204 -17.43 -7.01 -5.98
CA THR A 204 -16.56 -6.71 -7.10
C THR A 204 -15.91 -8.04 -7.50
N ASN A 205 -15.82 -8.34 -8.80
CA ASN A 205 -15.08 -9.49 -9.35
C ASN A 205 -13.56 -9.46 -9.06
N ARG A 206 -13.16 -8.69 -8.04
CA ARG A 206 -11.80 -8.37 -7.64
C ARG A 206 -11.43 -9.20 -6.43
N THR A 207 -10.20 -9.68 -6.45
CA THR A 207 -9.64 -10.39 -5.30
C THR A 207 -9.35 -9.41 -4.15
N PRO A 208 -9.23 -9.89 -2.90
CA PRO A 208 -8.85 -9.02 -1.78
C PRO A 208 -7.53 -8.28 -2.06
N ILE A 209 -6.56 -8.92 -2.71
CA ILE A 209 -5.28 -8.28 -3.00
C ILE A 209 -5.41 -7.13 -4.01
N ASP A 210 -6.32 -7.24 -4.99
CA ASP A 210 -6.59 -6.16 -5.94
C ASP A 210 -7.17 -4.93 -5.23
N LEU A 211 -8.07 -5.13 -4.26
CA LEU A 211 -8.65 -4.03 -3.47
C LEU A 211 -7.59 -3.35 -2.58
N PHE A 212 -6.69 -4.13 -2.00
CA PHE A 212 -5.57 -3.59 -1.22
C PHE A 212 -4.67 -2.73 -2.12
N ASN A 213 -4.25 -3.26 -3.26
CA ASN A 213 -3.40 -2.53 -4.22
C ASN A 213 -4.07 -1.26 -4.71
N LEU A 214 -5.37 -1.32 -5.01
CA LEU A 214 -6.13 -0.17 -5.49
C LEU A 214 -6.31 0.91 -4.41
N SER A 215 -6.43 0.52 -3.14
CA SER A 215 -6.38 1.48 -2.03
C SER A 215 -5.05 2.24 -2.00
N LEU A 216 -3.94 1.51 -2.16
CA LEU A 216 -2.60 2.10 -2.16
C LEU A 216 -2.37 2.99 -3.37
N LEU A 217 -2.95 2.66 -4.53
CA LEU A 217 -2.94 3.55 -5.70
C LEU A 217 -3.66 4.88 -5.40
N PHE A 218 -4.87 4.86 -4.85
CA PHE A 218 -5.55 6.10 -4.46
C PHE A 218 -4.76 6.90 -3.42
N TYR A 219 -4.16 6.21 -2.44
CA TYR A 219 -3.32 6.81 -1.41
C TYR A 219 -2.10 7.52 -2.00
N ASP A 220 -1.43 6.90 -2.98
CA ASP A 220 -0.24 7.46 -3.61
C ASP A 220 -0.51 8.73 -4.41
N HIS A 221 -1.68 8.81 -5.05
CA HIS A 221 -2.11 9.99 -5.81
C HIS A 221 -2.44 11.22 -4.94
N ILE A 222 -2.50 11.11 -3.61
CA ILE A 222 -2.71 12.26 -2.73
C ILE A 222 -1.47 13.15 -2.75
N GLN A 223 -1.62 14.39 -3.21
CA GLN A 223 -0.49 15.31 -3.38
C GLN A 223 -0.09 16.03 -2.08
N ILE A 224 -1.04 16.23 -1.16
CA ILE A 224 -0.82 16.97 0.08
C ILE A 224 -0.16 16.05 1.12
N GLY A 225 1.10 16.34 1.46
CA GLY A 225 1.94 15.49 2.33
C GLY A 225 1.35 15.24 3.72
N ILE A 226 0.82 16.27 4.40
CA ILE A 226 0.22 16.16 5.74
C ILE A 226 -1.00 15.22 5.71
N ILE A 227 -1.86 15.35 4.70
CA ILE A 227 -3.07 14.52 4.54
C ILE A 227 -2.68 13.09 4.27
N LYS A 228 -1.71 12.89 3.38
CA LYS A 228 -1.16 11.57 3.06
C LYS A 228 -0.62 10.91 4.33
N GLN A 229 0.19 11.62 5.13
CA GLN A 229 0.67 11.10 6.41
C GLN A 229 -0.47 10.74 7.38
N ASN A 230 -1.46 11.62 7.51
CA ASN A 230 -2.56 11.43 8.46
C ASN A 230 -3.47 10.26 8.04
N LEU A 231 -3.80 10.16 6.76
CA LEU A 231 -4.53 9.02 6.22
C LEU A 231 -3.72 7.73 6.37
N GLY A 232 -2.41 7.77 6.12
CA GLY A 232 -1.52 6.63 6.33
C GLY A 232 -1.54 6.14 7.77
N THR A 233 -1.53 7.05 8.74
CA THR A 233 -1.65 6.75 10.17
C THR A 233 -2.98 6.08 10.51
N LEU A 234 -4.09 6.58 9.97
CA LEU A 234 -5.42 5.97 10.14
C LEU A 234 -5.49 4.57 9.49
N LEU A 235 -5.00 4.41 8.26
CA LEU A 235 -4.97 3.12 7.57
C LEU A 235 -4.13 2.09 8.33
N TRP A 236 -2.96 2.52 8.85
CA TRP A 236 -2.11 1.69 9.67
C TRP A 236 -2.84 1.19 10.92
N HIS A 237 -3.40 2.11 11.72
CA HIS A 237 -4.03 1.76 12.99
C HIS A 237 -5.32 0.97 12.83
N THR A 238 -6.10 1.25 11.79
CA THR A 238 -7.41 0.62 11.58
C THR A 238 -7.30 -0.78 10.99
N TYR A 239 -6.47 -0.95 9.95
CA TYR A 239 -6.55 -2.13 9.09
C TYR A 239 -5.27 -2.97 9.02
N ILE A 240 -4.10 -2.35 9.18
CA ILE A 240 -2.80 -3.00 8.90
C ILE A 240 -2.14 -3.53 10.18
N ARG A 241 -2.09 -2.71 11.24
CA ARG A 241 -1.35 -2.99 12.49
C ARG A 241 -1.69 -4.35 13.08
N SER A 242 -2.97 -4.68 13.23
CA SER A 242 -3.41 -5.94 13.84
C SER A 242 -2.89 -7.18 13.11
N ARG A 243 -2.86 -7.14 11.77
CA ARG A 243 -2.38 -8.26 10.95
C ARG A 243 -0.88 -8.43 11.04
N ILE A 244 -0.12 -7.33 11.02
CA ILE A 244 1.34 -7.40 11.18
C ILE A 244 1.72 -7.87 12.58
N VAL A 245 1.02 -7.42 13.63
CA VAL A 245 1.20 -7.92 15.00
C VAL A 245 1.00 -9.44 15.04
N THR A 246 -0.14 -9.92 14.55
CA THR A 246 -0.47 -11.36 14.56
C THR A 246 0.55 -12.18 13.77
N LEU A 247 0.94 -11.73 12.57
CA LEU A 247 1.95 -12.42 11.76
C LEU A 247 3.31 -12.47 12.47
N THR A 248 3.75 -11.34 13.02
CA THR A 248 5.03 -11.26 13.73
C THR A 248 5.04 -12.21 14.93
N GLN A 249 3.99 -12.18 15.75
CA GLN A 249 3.86 -13.07 16.90
C GLN A 249 3.80 -14.55 16.50
N LEU A 250 3.16 -14.87 15.37
CA LEU A 250 3.08 -16.22 14.87
C LEU A 250 4.47 -16.72 14.45
N ILE A 251 5.20 -15.96 13.62
CA ILE A 251 6.56 -16.32 13.20
C ILE A 251 7.51 -16.36 14.39
N GLU A 252 7.39 -15.46 15.36
CA GLU A 252 8.18 -15.44 16.59
C GLU A 252 8.00 -16.72 17.41
N LYS A 253 6.75 -17.19 17.57
CA LYS A 253 6.42 -18.42 18.32
C LYS A 253 6.90 -19.68 17.60
N ILE A 254 6.65 -19.79 16.29
CA ILE A 254 6.96 -21.00 15.52
C ILE A 254 8.46 -21.05 15.14
N GLY A 255 9.11 -19.90 14.98
CA GLY A 255 10.47 -19.77 14.45
C GLY A 255 10.60 -20.22 12.99
N LYS A 256 9.47 -20.43 12.30
CA LYS A 256 9.36 -20.79 10.88
C LYS A 256 8.09 -20.16 10.35
N ILE A 257 7.97 -20.15 9.03
CA ILE A 257 6.81 -19.58 8.35
C ILE A 257 5.54 -20.37 8.66
N PRO A 258 4.44 -19.68 8.97
CA PRO A 258 3.14 -20.33 9.08
C PRO A 258 2.80 -21.09 7.81
N LYS A 259 2.28 -22.31 7.97
CA LYS A 259 1.63 -23.01 6.85
C LYS A 259 0.36 -22.26 6.43
N ASP A 260 0.00 -22.35 5.16
CA ASP A 260 -1.24 -21.79 4.59
C ASP A 260 -2.47 -21.87 5.49
N ARG A 261 -2.77 -23.04 6.07
CA ARG A 261 -3.93 -23.22 6.96
C ARG A 261 -3.89 -22.33 8.20
N LEU A 262 -2.70 -22.12 8.77
CA LEU A 262 -2.51 -21.24 9.92
C LEU A 262 -2.58 -19.77 9.50
N CYS A 263 -1.99 -19.40 8.35
CA CYS A 263 -2.15 -18.06 7.77
C CYS A 263 -3.63 -17.72 7.60
N TYR A 264 -4.40 -18.61 6.97
CA TYR A 264 -5.81 -18.38 6.71
C TYR A 264 -6.64 -18.31 8.01
N LYS A 265 -6.30 -19.13 9.01
CA LYS A 265 -7.00 -19.14 10.30
C LYS A 265 -6.81 -17.84 11.10
N GLU A 266 -5.58 -17.35 11.19
CA GLU A 266 -5.22 -16.22 12.07
C GLU A 266 -5.25 -14.86 11.34
N LEU A 267 -5.00 -14.87 10.02
CA LEU A 267 -4.83 -13.67 9.21
C LEU A 267 -5.84 -13.58 8.05
N HIS A 268 -6.63 -14.63 7.80
CA HIS A 268 -7.61 -14.68 6.69
C HIS A 268 -7.00 -14.50 5.28
N LEU A 269 -5.68 -14.63 5.16
CA LEU A 269 -4.92 -14.56 3.91
C LEU A 269 -4.17 -15.87 3.69
N ASN A 270 -4.07 -16.32 2.45
CA ASN A 270 -3.20 -17.44 2.09
C ASN A 270 -1.73 -16.99 2.07
N GLU A 271 -0.77 -17.92 2.08
CA GLU A 271 0.67 -17.63 2.08
C GLU A 271 1.07 -16.76 0.90
N LYS A 272 0.57 -17.06 -0.31
CA LYS A 272 0.84 -16.25 -1.52
C LYS A 272 0.33 -14.82 -1.39
N ASP A 273 -0.93 -14.66 -0.96
CA ASP A 273 -1.54 -13.34 -0.81
C ASP A 273 -0.86 -12.52 0.29
N LEU A 274 -0.38 -13.18 1.34
CA LEU A 274 0.35 -12.57 2.44
C LEU A 274 1.73 -12.07 2.00
N VAL A 275 2.44 -12.83 1.15
CA VAL A 275 3.70 -12.39 0.54
C VAL A 275 3.47 -11.12 -0.30
N ILE A 276 2.45 -11.12 -1.16
CA ILE A 276 2.11 -9.95 -1.98
C ILE A 276 1.70 -8.77 -1.09
N PHE A 277 0.91 -9.02 -0.04
CA PHE A 277 0.53 -7.99 0.93
C PHE A 277 1.75 -7.33 1.56
N LEU A 278 2.73 -8.09 2.08
CA LEU A 278 3.95 -7.52 2.67
C LEU A 278 4.82 -6.77 1.65
N GLU A 279 4.90 -7.29 0.42
CA GLU A 279 5.61 -6.63 -0.67
C GLU A 279 5.01 -5.26 -0.98
N GLN A 280 3.69 -5.18 -1.13
CA GLN A 280 2.97 -3.95 -1.46
C GLN A 280 2.98 -2.96 -0.30
N LEU A 281 2.94 -3.48 0.92
CA LEU A 281 3.00 -2.70 2.15
C LEU A 281 4.38 -2.03 2.32
N SER A 282 5.47 -2.72 2.01
CA SER A 282 6.81 -2.10 2.01
C SER A 282 7.02 -1.19 0.80
N LYS A 283 6.80 -1.69 -0.43
CA LYS A 283 7.13 -0.97 -1.67
C LYS A 283 6.25 0.24 -1.95
N ASN A 284 4.97 0.20 -1.59
CA ASN A 284 4.04 1.28 -1.91
C ASN A 284 3.63 2.02 -0.64
N PHE A 285 3.07 1.33 0.36
CA PHE A 285 2.55 2.02 1.55
C PHE A 285 3.65 2.72 2.36
N PHE A 286 4.69 2.00 2.82
CA PHE A 286 5.74 2.60 3.65
C PHE A 286 6.62 3.58 2.87
N ASN A 287 6.98 3.30 1.61
CA ASN A 287 7.71 4.26 0.79
C ASN A 287 6.95 5.59 0.65
N THR A 288 5.69 5.56 0.21
CA THR A 288 4.85 6.75 0.08
C THR A 288 4.61 7.43 1.44
N PHE A 289 4.46 6.66 2.52
CA PHE A 289 4.24 7.21 3.86
C PHE A 289 5.50 7.88 4.42
N ILE A 290 6.67 7.25 4.30
CA ILE A 290 7.96 7.81 4.69
C ILE A 290 8.25 9.09 3.88
N ASP A 291 8.05 9.05 2.57
CA ASP A 291 8.22 10.22 1.71
C ASP A 291 7.30 11.37 2.13
N SER A 292 6.06 11.07 2.52
CA SER A 292 5.12 12.07 3.03
C SER A 292 5.50 12.67 4.38
N ILE A 293 6.35 12.00 5.17
CA ILE A 293 6.84 12.50 6.46
C ILE A 293 8.04 13.44 6.26
N TYR A 294 8.96 13.08 5.36
CA TYR A 294 10.21 13.84 5.18
C TYR A 294 10.11 14.98 4.14
N ASN A 295 9.18 14.90 3.19
CA ASN A 295 9.00 15.91 2.14
C ASN A 295 7.84 16.88 2.40
N GLN A 296 7.53 17.16 3.68
CA GLN A 296 6.39 18.03 4.04
C GLN A 296 6.67 19.50 3.73
N LEU A 297 5.72 20.14 3.05
CA LEU A 297 5.57 21.59 3.08
C LEU A 297 4.70 21.95 4.28
N ASN A 298 5.10 22.96 5.05
CA ASN A 298 4.47 23.37 6.32
C ASN A 298 3.08 24.03 6.17
N GLU A 299 2.39 23.86 5.04
CA GLU A 299 1.09 24.47 4.80
C GLU A 299 -0.03 23.55 5.30
N ILE A 300 -0.78 24.02 6.30
CA ILE A 300 -1.93 23.31 6.83
C ILE A 300 -3.06 23.39 5.79
N PRO A 301 -3.53 22.26 5.23
CA PRO A 301 -4.60 22.27 4.26
C PRO A 301 -5.92 22.72 4.94
N ILE A 302 -6.64 23.63 4.28
CA ILE A 302 -7.94 24.12 4.75
C ILE A 302 -9.01 23.53 3.86
N PHE A 303 -9.81 22.60 4.40
CA PHE A 303 -11.00 22.09 3.74
C PHE A 303 -12.22 22.91 4.15
N ASN A 304 -12.89 23.49 3.16
CA ASN A 304 -14.14 24.20 3.36
C ASN A 304 -15.32 23.24 3.13
N ILE A 305 -16.49 23.63 3.62
CA ILE A 305 -17.74 22.91 3.40
C ILE A 305 -18.57 23.71 2.40
N ASP A 306 -19.06 23.05 1.34
CA ASP A 306 -19.95 23.71 0.37
C ASP A 306 -21.19 24.28 1.08
N ASP A 307 -21.60 25.49 0.70
CA ASP A 307 -22.80 26.18 1.25
C ASP A 307 -24.11 25.35 1.16
N VAL A 308 -24.12 24.32 0.31
CA VAL A 308 -25.20 23.34 0.19
C VAL A 308 -25.39 22.57 1.50
N TRP A 309 -24.30 22.29 2.22
CA TRP A 309 -24.26 21.51 3.46
C TRP A 309 -24.27 22.36 4.72
N GLN A 310 -24.03 23.66 4.62
CA GLN A 310 -24.10 24.58 5.76
C GLN A 310 -25.56 24.72 6.22
N LEU A 311 -25.85 24.23 7.43
CA LEU A 311 -27.10 24.49 8.13
C LEU A 311 -26.97 25.82 8.90
N ASN A 312 -27.98 26.70 8.81
CA ASN A 312 -28.03 27.91 9.63
C ASN A 312 -28.28 27.54 11.11
N THR A 313 -27.21 27.27 11.85
CA THR A 313 -27.23 26.98 13.30
C THR A 313 -27.34 28.25 14.14
N THR A 314 -28.07 29.27 13.68
CA THR A 314 -28.40 30.43 14.52
C THR A 314 -29.52 30.06 15.49
N GLY A 315 -29.16 29.43 16.62
CA GLY A 315 -30.00 29.36 17.82
C GLY A 315 -30.60 28.00 18.21
N VAL A 316 -29.98 26.88 17.86
CA VAL A 316 -30.30 25.59 18.53
C VAL A 316 -29.05 25.18 19.30
N SER A 317 -29.16 25.11 20.63
CA SER A 317 -28.13 24.56 21.51
C SER A 317 -27.81 23.13 21.06
N SER A 318 -26.52 22.83 21.01
CA SER A 318 -25.87 21.59 20.54
C SER A 318 -26.42 20.26 21.06
N ASP A 319 -27.33 20.27 22.04
CA ASP A 319 -27.62 19.11 22.88
C ASP A 319 -28.88 18.33 22.45
N GLN A 320 -29.54 18.69 21.33
CA GLN A 320 -30.77 18.04 20.86
C GLN A 320 -30.73 17.49 19.43
N LEU A 321 -29.56 17.41 18.79
CA LEU A 321 -29.41 16.70 17.52
C LEU A 321 -29.15 15.21 17.82
N GLU A 322 -30.20 14.39 17.77
CA GLU A 322 -30.08 12.94 17.78
C GLU A 322 -29.14 12.48 16.65
N SER A 323 -28.07 11.79 17.04
CA SER A 323 -27.02 11.27 16.18
C SER A 323 -27.53 10.11 15.33
N VAL A 324 -27.68 10.29 14.02
CA VAL A 324 -27.85 9.15 13.11
C VAL A 324 -27.00 9.33 11.85
N SER A 325 -25.81 8.72 11.89
CA SER A 325 -25.21 8.07 10.73
C SER A 325 -24.97 6.58 11.05
N PRO A 326 -25.27 5.62 10.14
CA PRO A 326 -24.98 4.20 10.36
C PRO A 326 -23.50 3.81 10.24
N PHE A 327 -22.53 4.75 10.28
CA PHE A 327 -21.12 4.43 10.09
C PHE A 327 -20.23 4.79 11.28
N VAL A 328 -20.46 4.10 12.42
CA VAL A 328 -19.43 3.79 13.45
C VAL A 328 -19.63 2.40 14.10
N ASN A 329 -20.71 1.65 13.83
CA ASN A 329 -20.93 0.33 14.46
C ASN A 329 -20.10 -0.86 13.92
N LEU A 330 -18.93 -0.59 13.33
CA LEU A 330 -17.86 -1.58 13.13
C LEU A 330 -16.58 -1.24 13.92
N TYR A 331 -16.55 -0.10 14.62
CA TYR A 331 -15.38 0.40 15.35
C TYR A 331 -15.28 -0.02 16.82
N SER A 332 -16.33 -0.60 17.42
CA SER A 332 -16.30 -1.07 18.82
C SER A 332 -15.93 -2.56 18.97
N GLY A 333 -14.88 -2.98 18.27
CA GLY A 333 -14.23 -4.28 18.49
C GLY A 333 -12.85 -4.19 19.16
N SER A 334 -12.25 -3.00 19.20
CA SER A 334 -10.93 -2.78 19.78
C SER A 334 -11.01 -1.74 20.87
N SER A 335 -10.42 -2.08 22.02
CA SER A 335 -10.34 -1.33 23.27
C SER A 335 -9.82 0.10 23.12
N ILE A 336 -10.68 1.01 22.65
CA ILE A 336 -10.59 2.44 22.93
C ILE A 336 -11.76 2.71 23.88
N SER A 337 -11.43 2.79 25.15
CA SER A 337 -12.33 3.08 26.26
C SER A 337 -13.03 4.43 26.07
N GLU A 338 -14.35 4.41 26.20
CA GLU A 338 -15.17 5.41 26.90
C GLU A 338 -14.73 6.87 26.75
N GLN A 339 -14.85 7.44 25.55
CA GLN A 339 -14.93 8.90 25.37
C GLN A 339 -16.00 9.23 24.31
N SER A 340 -17.13 9.75 24.80
CA SER A 340 -18.14 10.61 24.16
C SER A 340 -18.51 10.41 22.69
N GLU A 341 -19.82 10.24 22.48
CA GLU A 341 -20.60 10.18 21.24
C GLU A 341 -20.48 11.42 20.31
N GLN A 342 -19.27 11.77 19.86
CA GLN A 342 -19.07 12.71 18.75
C GLN A 342 -18.68 11.93 17.49
N GLN A 343 -19.63 11.74 16.58
CA GLN A 343 -19.38 11.11 15.27
C GLN A 343 -18.73 12.15 14.34
N ASN A 344 -17.40 12.12 14.25
CA ASN A 344 -16.61 12.97 13.34
C ASN A 344 -16.58 12.40 11.92
N SER A 345 -16.51 13.27 10.91
CA SER A 345 -16.35 12.85 9.50
C SER A 345 -14.99 12.18 9.26
N LEU A 346 -14.85 11.37 8.19
CA LEU A 346 -13.54 10.81 7.83
C LEU A 346 -12.52 11.91 7.56
N LEU A 347 -12.94 13.01 6.93
CA LEU A 347 -12.08 14.16 6.68
C LEU A 347 -11.62 14.83 7.99
N GLU A 348 -12.52 15.03 8.94
CA GLU A 348 -12.19 15.52 10.29
C GLU A 348 -11.20 14.60 10.99
N LEU A 349 -11.44 13.28 10.97
CA LEU A 349 -10.53 12.30 11.58
C LEU A 349 -9.13 12.35 10.95
N VAL A 350 -9.03 12.55 9.63
CA VAL A 350 -7.74 12.73 8.95
C VAL A 350 -7.09 14.05 9.39
N MET A 351 -7.83 15.14 9.54
CA MET A 351 -7.26 16.42 9.97
C MET A 351 -6.82 16.41 11.44
N GLU A 352 -7.49 15.64 12.30
CA GLU A 352 -7.21 15.55 13.75
C GLU A 352 -6.01 14.64 14.08
N GLN A 353 -5.45 13.91 13.10
CA GLN A 353 -4.31 13.05 13.36
C GLN A 353 -3.07 13.85 13.77
N LYS A 354 -2.36 13.31 14.76
CA LYS A 354 -1.04 13.80 15.15
C LYS A 354 0.01 13.37 14.13
N PRO A 355 1.05 14.20 13.89
CA PRO A 355 2.12 13.81 12.98
C PRO A 355 2.82 12.55 13.50
N ALA A 356 2.99 11.58 12.60
CA ALA A 356 3.73 10.35 12.87
C ALA A 356 5.23 10.63 13.05
N ASN A 357 5.84 9.93 14.00
CA ASN A 357 7.27 9.93 14.25
C ASN A 357 8.00 9.13 13.15
N GLY A 358 8.73 9.83 12.28
CA GLY A 358 9.46 9.22 11.15
C GLY A 358 10.43 8.11 11.55
N HIS A 359 11.12 8.23 12.69
CA HIS A 359 12.03 7.19 13.18
C HIS A 359 11.28 5.92 13.58
N LEU A 360 10.10 6.07 14.21
CA LEU A 360 9.26 4.95 14.59
C LEU A 360 8.67 4.25 13.35
N VAL A 361 8.27 5.02 12.34
CA VAL A 361 7.79 4.49 11.06
C VAL A 361 8.89 3.69 10.35
N LEU A 362 10.11 4.24 10.26
CA LEU A 362 11.27 3.52 9.71
C LEU A 362 11.57 2.23 10.48
N HIS A 363 11.42 2.25 11.81
CA HIS A 363 11.61 1.05 12.64
C HIS A 363 10.60 -0.05 12.29
N HIS A 364 9.33 0.30 12.07
CA HIS A 364 8.30 -0.66 11.62
C HIS A 364 8.58 -1.19 10.21
N ASP A 365 9.04 -0.33 9.30
CA ASP A 365 9.38 -0.73 7.93
C ASP A 365 10.48 -1.81 7.91
N LYS A 366 11.53 -1.66 8.74
CA LYS A 366 12.58 -2.67 8.91
C LYS A 366 11.99 -4.05 9.29
N LEU A 367 11.05 -4.08 10.24
CA LEU A 367 10.39 -5.32 10.65
C LEU A 367 9.56 -5.92 9.50
N ILE A 368 8.83 -5.10 8.76
CA ILE A 368 8.01 -5.56 7.63
C ILE A 368 8.86 -6.14 6.51
N LEU A 369 9.97 -5.50 6.16
CA LEU A 369 10.92 -6.02 5.18
C LEU A 369 11.52 -7.37 5.63
N ILE A 370 11.87 -7.51 6.92
CA ILE A 370 12.30 -8.79 7.48
C ILE A 370 11.21 -9.85 7.32
N LEU A 371 9.96 -9.54 7.69
CA LEU A 371 8.83 -10.48 7.52
C LEU A 371 8.61 -10.84 6.05
N TYR A 372 8.71 -9.88 5.14
CA TYR A 372 8.62 -10.11 3.70
C TYR A 372 9.68 -11.10 3.24
N TYR A 373 10.95 -10.86 3.55
CA TYR A 373 12.04 -11.74 3.15
C TYR A 373 11.93 -13.14 3.75
N LEU A 374 11.50 -13.24 5.02
CA LEU A 374 11.24 -14.55 5.63
C LEU A 374 10.16 -15.29 4.85
N MET A 375 9.00 -14.68 4.61
CA MET A 375 7.87 -15.29 3.91
C MET A 375 8.21 -15.64 2.46
N TYR A 376 8.81 -14.71 1.70
CA TYR A 376 9.09 -14.86 0.27
C TYR A 376 10.13 -15.95 -0.01
N TYR A 377 11.25 -15.96 0.73
CA TYR A 377 12.35 -16.92 0.53
C TYR A 377 12.20 -18.19 1.38
N HIS A 378 11.07 -18.36 2.04
CA HIS A 378 10.78 -19.49 2.91
C HIS A 378 11.84 -19.79 4.01
N ILE A 379 12.44 -18.74 4.58
CA ILE A 379 13.54 -18.85 5.54
C ILE A 379 13.06 -19.41 6.88
N LYS A 380 13.80 -20.38 7.41
CA LYS A 380 13.47 -21.14 8.64
C LYS A 380 14.41 -20.79 9.80
N SER A 381 13.94 -21.04 11.02
CA SER A 381 14.70 -20.92 12.26
C SER A 381 15.17 -19.50 12.58
N ILE A 382 14.38 -18.50 12.19
CA ILE A 382 14.64 -17.09 12.48
C ILE A 382 13.43 -16.50 13.21
N ARG A 383 13.71 -15.85 14.33
CA ARG A 383 12.72 -15.13 15.14
C ARG A 383 12.88 -13.64 14.87
N PRO A 384 11.88 -12.93 14.30
CA PRO A 384 12.01 -11.54 13.91
C PRO A 384 12.51 -10.64 15.05
N PHE A 385 12.00 -10.81 16.27
CA PHE A 385 12.40 -9.97 17.40
C PHE A 385 13.82 -10.24 17.88
N SER A 386 14.42 -11.38 17.54
CA SER A 386 15.81 -11.68 17.90
C SER A 386 16.84 -10.77 17.20
N LEU A 387 16.42 -10.00 16.19
CA LEU A 387 17.22 -9.03 15.45
C LEU A 387 17.14 -7.61 16.05
N PHE A 388 16.34 -7.42 17.11
CA PHE A 388 16.13 -6.14 17.77
C PHE A 388 16.49 -6.27 19.26
N ASP A 389 16.85 -5.14 19.86
CA ASP A 389 17.07 -5.06 21.31
C ASP A 389 15.74 -4.91 22.06
N SER A 390 15.80 -4.99 23.40
CA SER A 390 14.61 -4.88 24.23
C SER A 390 13.83 -3.57 23.97
N LYS A 391 14.53 -2.44 23.83
CA LYS A 391 13.91 -1.13 23.58
C LYS A 391 13.23 -1.08 22.22
N GLY A 392 13.91 -1.53 21.16
CA GLY A 392 13.34 -1.65 19.83
C GLY A 392 12.13 -2.59 19.78
N ILE A 393 12.15 -3.70 20.53
CA ILE A 393 10.98 -4.60 20.65
C ILE A 393 9.80 -3.88 21.29
N HIS A 394 10.03 -3.13 22.37
CA HIS A 394 8.98 -2.39 23.08
C HIS A 394 8.42 -1.20 22.27
N ALA A 395 9.19 -0.68 21.30
CA ALA A 395 8.72 0.37 20.41
C ALA A 395 7.72 -0.13 19.37
N PHE A 396 7.78 -1.40 18.97
CA PHE A 396 6.89 -1.94 17.95
C PHE A 396 5.42 -1.88 18.37
N PHE A 397 4.58 -1.53 17.40
CA PHE A 397 3.14 -1.48 17.52
C PHE A 397 2.68 -0.56 18.65
N THR A 398 3.46 0.47 19.00
CA THR A 398 2.97 1.63 19.75
C THR A 398 2.27 2.60 18.79
N ASP A 399 1.67 3.66 19.32
CA ASP A 399 1.04 4.66 18.45
C ASP A 399 2.09 5.42 17.64
N LEU A 400 1.83 5.66 16.35
CA LEU A 400 2.86 6.19 15.45
C LEU A 400 3.31 7.61 15.78
N TYR A 401 2.51 8.40 16.51
CA TYR A 401 2.89 9.73 17.00
C TYR A 401 3.72 9.68 18.29
N SER A 402 3.96 8.49 18.86
CA SER A 402 4.73 8.34 20.09
C SER A 402 6.24 8.42 19.84
N HIS A 403 7.00 8.69 20.90
CA HIS A 403 8.45 8.79 20.88
C HIS A 403 9.11 7.75 21.79
N PRO A 404 8.92 6.43 21.52
CA PRO A 404 9.62 5.41 22.26
C PRO A 404 11.12 5.51 21.97
N LEU A 405 11.92 5.12 22.95
CA LEU A 405 13.36 5.07 22.79
C LEU A 405 13.71 3.93 21.83
N VAL A 406 14.16 4.26 20.62
CA VAL A 406 14.73 3.31 19.65
C VAL A 406 16.23 3.57 19.62
N THR A 407 17.03 2.59 20.03
CA THR A 407 18.49 2.72 20.03
C THR A 407 19.10 1.99 18.85
N ASP A 408 19.97 2.72 18.15
CA ASP A 408 20.79 2.21 17.07
C ASP A 408 22.01 1.44 17.60
N ASP A 409 22.52 1.81 18.78
CA ASP A 409 23.60 1.08 19.44
C ASP A 409 23.10 -0.23 20.03
N VAL A 410 23.58 -1.33 19.46
CA VAL A 410 23.17 -2.69 19.84
C VAL A 410 24.36 -3.53 20.25
N ASP A 411 24.14 -4.39 21.25
CA ASP A 411 25.17 -5.31 21.72
C ASP A 411 25.70 -6.22 20.61
N SER A 412 26.96 -6.64 20.73
CA SER A 412 27.63 -7.51 19.76
C SER A 412 26.86 -8.79 19.45
N THR A 413 26.08 -9.31 20.41
CA THR A 413 25.23 -10.48 20.23
C THR A 413 24.12 -10.26 19.19
N ILE A 414 23.47 -9.10 19.20
CA ILE A 414 22.41 -8.76 18.24
C ILE A 414 23.04 -8.38 16.91
N SER A 415 24.14 -7.64 16.91
CA SER A 415 24.92 -7.36 15.70
C SER A 415 25.29 -8.65 14.95
N ASN A 416 25.82 -9.65 15.67
CA ASN A 416 26.16 -10.95 15.10
C ASN A 416 24.92 -11.68 14.56
N LYS A 417 23.77 -11.63 15.25
CA LYS A 417 22.52 -12.22 14.75
C LYS A 417 22.02 -11.55 13.47
N ARG A 418 22.13 -10.21 13.37
CA ARG A 418 21.79 -9.45 12.15
C ARG A 418 22.69 -9.85 11.00
N GLN A 419 24.00 -9.91 11.23
CA GLN A 419 24.98 -10.33 10.23
C GLN A 419 24.71 -11.76 9.72
N LEU A 420 24.43 -12.70 10.62
CA LEU A 420 24.06 -14.07 10.27
C LEU A 420 22.73 -14.14 9.50
N PHE A 421 21.74 -13.31 9.86
CA PHE A 421 20.48 -13.21 9.14
C PHE A 421 20.69 -12.81 7.68
N PHE A 422 21.44 -11.72 7.42
CA PHE A 422 21.67 -11.25 6.06
C PHE A 422 22.53 -12.21 5.23
N ALA A 423 23.55 -12.82 5.84
CA ALA A 423 24.34 -13.86 5.18
C ALA A 423 23.45 -15.05 4.75
N ARG A 424 22.56 -15.49 5.63
CA ARG A 424 21.61 -16.57 5.35
C ARG A 424 20.56 -16.18 4.31
N LEU A 425 20.07 -14.94 4.35
CA LEU A 425 19.15 -14.40 3.35
C LEU A 425 19.80 -14.46 1.97
N LEU A 426 21.03 -13.94 1.84
CA LEU A 426 21.79 -14.00 0.58
C LEU A 426 22.01 -15.44 0.11
N ASN A 427 22.44 -16.35 0.99
CA ASN A 427 22.59 -17.77 0.62
C ASN A 427 21.29 -18.33 0.04
N THR A 428 20.17 -18.08 0.70
CA THR A 428 18.85 -18.59 0.30
C THR A 428 18.41 -18.03 -1.06
N ILE A 429 18.69 -16.74 -1.32
CA ILE A 429 18.39 -16.08 -2.60
C ILE A 429 19.13 -16.76 -3.74
N PHE A 430 20.43 -17.00 -3.57
CA PHE A 430 21.24 -17.67 -4.60
C PHE A 430 20.85 -19.15 -4.77
N GLU A 431 20.55 -19.86 -3.67
CA GLU A 431 20.08 -21.25 -3.73
C GLU A 431 18.75 -21.43 -4.48
N GLN A 432 17.84 -20.45 -4.36
CA GLN A 432 16.53 -20.49 -4.99
C GLN A 432 16.50 -19.83 -6.37
N HIS A 433 17.59 -19.17 -6.78
CA HIS A 433 17.68 -18.49 -8.06
C HIS A 433 17.70 -19.50 -9.22
N ASP A 434 16.94 -19.21 -10.27
CA ASP A 434 16.90 -20.02 -11.48
C ASP A 434 18.12 -19.68 -12.36
N ASN A 435 19.04 -20.64 -12.53
CA ASN A 435 20.28 -20.47 -13.30
C ASN A 435 20.05 -20.07 -14.77
N THR A 436 18.82 -20.20 -15.29
CA THR A 436 18.48 -19.78 -16.66
C THR A 436 18.19 -18.28 -16.79
N LYS A 437 17.97 -17.58 -15.68
CA LYS A 437 17.63 -16.15 -15.64
C LYS A 437 18.85 -15.31 -15.29
N GLN A 438 18.83 -14.05 -15.70
CA GLN A 438 19.80 -13.06 -15.22
C GLN A 438 19.50 -12.75 -13.75
N PHE A 439 20.56 -12.67 -12.94
CA PHE A 439 20.46 -12.27 -11.54
C PHE A 439 20.06 -10.80 -11.45
N ASP A 440 18.99 -10.51 -10.71
CA ASP A 440 18.53 -9.12 -10.50
C ASP A 440 19.41 -8.41 -9.46
N GLU A 441 20.33 -7.58 -9.94
CA GLU A 441 21.27 -6.79 -9.12
C GLU A 441 20.54 -5.87 -8.12
N LYS A 442 19.30 -5.43 -8.43
CA LYS A 442 18.52 -4.54 -7.55
C LYS A 442 18.15 -5.19 -6.23
N ILE A 443 18.04 -6.52 -6.19
CA ILE A 443 17.76 -7.25 -4.95
C ILE A 443 18.89 -7.02 -3.93
N PHE A 444 20.14 -7.03 -4.40
CA PHE A 444 21.29 -6.78 -3.53
C PHE A 444 21.30 -5.34 -2.99
N GLU A 445 20.94 -4.34 -3.80
CA GLU A 445 20.84 -2.95 -3.36
C GLU A 445 19.82 -2.77 -2.21
N HIS A 446 18.65 -3.41 -2.32
CA HIS A 446 17.64 -3.39 -1.25
C HIS A 446 18.13 -4.07 0.03
N ILE A 447 18.79 -5.22 -0.08
CA ILE A 447 19.34 -5.94 1.07
C ILE A 447 20.46 -5.14 1.73
N LEU A 448 21.32 -4.54 0.92
CA LEU A 448 22.41 -3.71 1.40
C LEU A 448 21.85 -2.51 2.18
N ARG A 449 20.86 -1.79 1.63
CA ARG A 449 20.18 -0.68 2.31
C ARG A 449 19.56 -1.11 3.63
N LEU A 450 18.82 -2.22 3.66
CA LEU A 450 18.24 -2.71 4.92
C LEU A 450 19.32 -3.11 5.93
N SER A 451 20.42 -3.72 5.47
CA SER A 451 21.53 -4.12 6.34
C SER A 451 22.26 -2.92 6.93
N THR A 452 22.44 -1.84 6.16
CA THR A 452 23.02 -0.58 6.64
C THR A 452 22.11 0.11 7.63
N ASP A 453 20.80 0.13 7.38
CA ASP A 453 19.80 0.68 8.30
C ASP A 453 19.70 -0.12 9.60
N MET A 454 20.13 -1.39 9.58
CA MET A 454 20.27 -2.28 10.72
C MET A 454 21.71 -2.32 11.28
N LEU A 455 22.58 -1.40 10.85
CA LEU A 455 23.94 -1.20 11.34
C LEU A 455 24.83 -2.45 11.27
N VAL A 456 24.62 -3.25 10.22
CA VAL A 456 25.49 -4.37 9.88
C VAL A 456 26.64 -3.84 9.02
N ASP A 457 27.85 -4.37 9.22
CA ASP A 457 29.02 -4.01 8.42
C ASP A 457 28.74 -4.22 6.92
N HIS A 458 28.65 -3.11 6.19
CA HIS A 458 28.35 -3.09 4.77
C HIS A 458 29.44 -3.79 3.96
N GLU A 459 30.70 -3.76 4.41
CA GLU A 459 31.79 -4.43 3.72
C GLU A 459 31.68 -5.94 3.88
N TYR A 460 31.36 -6.41 5.08
CA TYR A 460 31.13 -7.82 5.31
C TYR A 460 30.03 -8.37 4.40
N ILE A 461 28.88 -7.69 4.31
CA ILE A 461 27.76 -8.11 3.46
C ILE A 461 28.16 -8.11 1.98
N ARG A 462 28.89 -7.09 1.52
CA ARG A 462 29.36 -7.02 0.13
C ARG A 462 30.39 -8.11 -0.19
N ARG A 463 31.34 -8.39 0.70
CA ARG A 463 32.30 -9.48 0.53
C ARG A 463 31.61 -10.85 0.46
N HIS A 464 30.59 -11.06 1.30
CA HIS A 464 29.76 -12.28 1.26
C HIS A 464 28.94 -12.39 -0.04
N TYR A 465 28.39 -11.29 -0.53
CA TYR A 465 27.70 -11.25 -1.82
C TYR A 465 28.61 -11.61 -2.99
N ILE A 466 29.82 -11.02 -3.06
CA ILE A 466 30.83 -11.36 -4.08
C ILE A 466 31.22 -12.83 -3.99
N SER A 467 31.35 -13.34 -2.76
CA SER A 467 31.63 -14.75 -2.51
C SER A 467 30.55 -15.67 -3.10
N LEU A 468 29.27 -15.29 -2.98
CA LEU A 468 28.15 -16.01 -3.59
C LEU A 468 28.11 -15.86 -5.12
N LEU A 469 28.41 -14.68 -5.66
CA LEU A 469 28.50 -14.48 -7.11
C LEU A 469 29.51 -15.45 -7.73
N TYR A 470 30.69 -15.60 -7.13
CA TYR A 470 31.65 -16.63 -7.54
C TYR A 470 31.13 -18.05 -7.30
N ALA A 471 30.54 -18.37 -6.14
CA ALA A 471 30.02 -19.73 -5.94
C ALA A 471 28.96 -20.17 -6.97
N TYR A 472 28.19 -19.23 -7.54
CA TYR A 472 27.11 -19.49 -8.50
C TYR A 472 27.44 -19.08 -9.95
N ASN A 473 28.73 -18.87 -10.28
CA ASN A 473 29.23 -18.59 -11.64
C ASN A 473 28.82 -17.24 -12.27
N TYR A 474 28.56 -16.24 -11.42
CA TYR A 474 28.35 -14.85 -11.83
C TYR A 474 29.65 -14.03 -11.73
N ASP A 475 30.77 -14.60 -12.17
CA ASP A 475 32.12 -14.02 -12.03
C ASP A 475 32.22 -12.62 -12.63
N TYR A 476 31.54 -12.37 -13.75
CA TYR A 476 31.51 -11.04 -14.38
C TYR A 476 30.89 -9.96 -13.48
N LEU A 477 29.84 -10.29 -12.72
CA LEU A 477 29.25 -9.38 -11.72
C LEU A 477 30.17 -9.24 -10.51
N ALA A 478 30.76 -10.36 -10.07
CA ALA A 478 31.65 -10.38 -8.92
C ALA A 478 32.81 -9.39 -9.14
N ILE A 479 33.45 -9.47 -10.32
CA ILE A 479 34.55 -8.60 -10.73
C ILE A 479 34.18 -7.11 -10.67
N ASN A 480 32.95 -6.74 -11.04
CA ASN A 480 32.48 -5.36 -10.98
C ASN A 480 32.37 -4.86 -9.53
N GLU A 481 31.83 -5.70 -8.65
CA GLU A 481 31.62 -5.37 -7.24
C GLU A 481 32.91 -5.40 -6.41
N GLU A 482 33.92 -6.19 -6.80
CA GLU A 482 35.21 -6.22 -6.11
C GLU A 482 35.81 -4.82 -6.00
N ASN A 483 35.64 -3.97 -7.02
CA ASN A 483 36.18 -2.60 -7.06
C ASN A 483 35.69 -1.70 -5.92
N ARG A 484 34.59 -2.07 -5.27
CA ARG A 484 33.92 -1.32 -4.20
C ARG A 484 34.30 -1.81 -2.79
N ILE A 485 35.32 -2.66 -2.67
CA ILE A 485 35.84 -3.15 -1.38
C ILE A 485 37.14 -2.43 -1.02
N TYR A 486 37.24 -1.97 0.23
CA TYR A 486 38.46 -1.42 0.80
C TYR A 486 39.39 -2.53 1.31
N ASP A 487 38.90 -3.46 2.13
CA ASP A 487 39.71 -4.59 2.63
C ASP A 487 39.82 -5.74 1.61
N ARG A 488 40.75 -5.58 0.66
CA ARG A 488 41.06 -6.58 -0.38
C ARG A 488 41.70 -7.84 0.17
N GLN A 489 42.40 -7.75 1.30
CA GLN A 489 43.06 -8.90 1.90
C GLN A 489 42.04 -9.85 2.52
N ALA A 490 41.06 -9.33 3.27
CA ALA A 490 39.96 -10.15 3.80
C ALA A 490 39.14 -10.79 2.68
N LEU A 491 38.88 -10.04 1.60
CA LEU A 491 38.23 -10.59 0.40
C LEU A 491 39.06 -11.72 -0.21
N ALA A 492 40.36 -11.55 -0.38
CA ALA A 492 41.24 -12.56 -0.97
C ALA A 492 41.17 -13.91 -0.22
N PHE A 493 41.13 -13.89 1.11
CA PHE A 493 41.01 -15.11 1.91
C PHE A 493 39.65 -15.81 1.72
N GLN A 494 38.56 -15.05 1.59
CA GLN A 494 37.24 -15.62 1.31
C GLN A 494 37.18 -16.20 -0.11
N LEU A 495 37.70 -15.48 -1.11
CA LEU A 495 37.76 -15.95 -2.49
C LEU A 495 38.66 -17.17 -2.64
N LEU A 496 39.77 -17.27 -1.89
CA LEU A 496 40.62 -18.45 -1.88
C LEU A 496 39.83 -19.70 -1.46
N THR A 497 38.97 -19.58 -0.45
CA THR A 497 38.08 -20.65 0.00
C THR A 497 37.16 -21.11 -1.13
N ILE A 498 36.58 -20.18 -1.90
CA ILE A 498 35.70 -20.51 -3.04
C ILE A 498 36.46 -21.14 -4.20
N ALA A 499 37.65 -20.62 -4.53
CA ALA A 499 38.49 -21.21 -5.56
C ALA A 499 38.85 -22.66 -5.20
N GLY A 500 39.16 -22.93 -3.92
CA GLY A 500 39.37 -24.27 -3.40
C GLY A 500 38.12 -25.15 -3.52
N LEU A 501 36.93 -24.64 -3.17
CA LEU A 501 35.67 -25.39 -3.31
C LEU A 501 35.34 -25.73 -4.78
N ARG A 502 35.52 -24.77 -5.71
CA ARG A 502 35.38 -24.98 -7.16
C ARG A 502 36.33 -26.06 -7.67
N LEU A 503 37.59 -25.99 -7.24
CA LEU A 503 38.62 -26.97 -7.60
C LEU A 503 38.29 -28.36 -7.04
N ASN A 504 37.83 -28.43 -5.78
CA ASN A 504 37.44 -29.69 -5.15
C ASN A 504 36.25 -30.34 -5.86
N TYR A 505 35.26 -29.54 -6.28
CA TYR A 505 34.11 -30.01 -7.08
C TYR A 505 34.56 -30.70 -8.38
N ILE A 506 35.58 -30.15 -9.06
CA ILE A 506 36.18 -30.73 -10.27
C ILE A 506 36.95 -32.03 -9.94
N ILE A 507 37.73 -32.06 -8.86
CA ILE A 507 38.54 -33.22 -8.45
C ILE A 507 37.68 -34.41 -7.98
N GLU A 508 36.52 -34.13 -7.39
CA GLU A 508 35.55 -35.14 -6.95
C GLU A 508 34.80 -35.81 -8.11
N GLY A 509 34.87 -35.24 -9.32
CA GLY A 509 34.32 -35.86 -10.53
C GLY A 509 32.87 -35.49 -10.84
N ASN A 510 32.34 -34.41 -10.24
CA ASN A 510 30.98 -33.92 -10.49
C ASN A 510 30.86 -33.05 -11.76
N ILE A 511 31.71 -33.30 -12.76
CA ILE A 511 31.65 -32.64 -14.07
C ILE A 511 30.71 -33.46 -14.97
N ASP A 512 30.00 -32.76 -15.86
CA ASP A 512 29.07 -33.25 -16.88
C ASP A 512 29.10 -34.77 -17.18
N PRO A 513 27.94 -35.44 -17.29
CA PRO A 513 27.84 -36.85 -17.67
C PRO A 513 28.44 -37.17 -19.05
N THR A 514 28.86 -36.17 -19.82
CA THR A 514 29.52 -36.27 -21.12
C THR A 514 31.04 -36.43 -21.03
N ILE A 515 31.67 -36.12 -19.90
CA ILE A 515 33.13 -36.24 -19.71
C ILE A 515 33.43 -37.53 -18.94
N LYS A 516 33.69 -38.62 -19.68
CA LYS A 516 34.27 -39.85 -19.12
C LYS A 516 35.65 -39.56 -18.53
N MET A 517 35.75 -39.33 -17.22
CA MET A 517 37.04 -39.17 -16.54
C MET A 517 37.16 -40.08 -15.31
N SER A 518 37.32 -41.39 -15.57
CA SER A 518 37.57 -42.42 -14.55
C SER A 518 39.07 -42.73 -14.32
N LEU A 519 40.01 -42.01 -14.95
CA LEU A 519 41.47 -42.26 -14.81
C LEU A 519 42.29 -41.02 -14.45
N LYS A 520 42.08 -39.87 -15.12
CA LYS A 520 42.78 -38.61 -14.81
C LYS A 520 42.49 -38.07 -13.39
N SER A 521 41.31 -38.33 -12.82
CA SER A 521 40.94 -37.85 -11.46
C SER A 521 41.71 -38.59 -10.35
N LEU A 522 42.03 -39.87 -10.57
CA LEU A 522 42.88 -40.69 -9.71
C LEU A 522 44.35 -40.27 -9.80
N GLU A 523 44.85 -39.97 -11.01
CA GLU A 523 46.22 -39.45 -11.21
C GLU A 523 46.42 -38.06 -10.60
N VAL A 524 45.41 -37.18 -10.68
CA VAL A 524 45.43 -35.85 -10.08
C VAL A 524 45.47 -35.96 -8.55
N ARG A 525 44.68 -36.85 -7.94
CA ARG A 525 44.71 -37.09 -6.49
C ARG A 525 46.06 -37.58 -5.98
N ALA A 526 46.87 -38.22 -6.83
CA ALA A 526 48.22 -38.68 -6.49
C ALA A 526 49.27 -37.56 -6.54
N LYS A 527 48.98 -36.44 -7.23
CA LYS A 527 49.91 -35.29 -7.41
C LYS A 527 49.62 -34.12 -6.48
N ILE A 528 48.49 -34.13 -5.77
CA ILE A 528 48.13 -33.11 -4.77
C ILE A 528 49.02 -33.24 -3.54
N SER A 529 49.58 -32.12 -3.06
CA SER A 529 50.34 -32.05 -1.81
C SER A 529 49.47 -32.50 -0.62
N SER A 530 50.08 -33.10 0.41
CA SER A 530 49.33 -33.53 1.61
C SER A 530 48.62 -32.36 2.28
N THR A 531 49.24 -31.18 2.29
CA THR A 531 48.71 -29.92 2.79
C THR A 531 47.46 -29.47 2.02
N LEU A 532 47.53 -29.37 0.69
CA LEU A 532 46.38 -28.97 -0.14
C LEU A 532 45.23 -29.97 -0.01
N LYS A 533 45.54 -31.28 0.06
CA LYS A 533 44.52 -32.32 0.24
C LYS A 533 43.76 -32.18 1.57
N THR A 534 44.49 -31.96 2.68
CA THR A 534 43.87 -31.76 3.99
C THR A 534 43.05 -30.47 4.05
N TRP A 535 43.53 -29.41 3.40
CA TRP A 535 42.84 -28.14 3.35
C TRP A 535 41.56 -28.23 2.52
N LEU A 536 41.60 -28.78 1.29
CA LEU A 536 40.41 -28.97 0.45
C LEU A 536 39.32 -29.80 1.16
N ALA A 537 39.71 -30.87 1.87
CA ALA A 537 38.78 -31.68 2.65
C ALA A 537 38.11 -30.90 3.80
N SER A 538 38.78 -29.88 4.35
CA SER A 538 38.22 -29.05 5.42
C SER A 538 37.22 -28.00 4.93
N LEU A 539 37.29 -27.58 3.66
CA LEU A 539 36.50 -26.46 3.11
C LEU A 539 34.99 -26.69 3.13
N ILE A 540 34.56 -27.94 2.96
CA ILE A 540 33.13 -28.30 2.88
C ILE A 540 32.38 -27.94 4.18
N SER A 541 33.10 -27.86 5.31
CA SER A 541 32.54 -27.49 6.61
C SER A 541 32.57 -25.99 6.93
N LEU A 542 33.30 -25.19 6.12
CA LEU A 542 33.56 -23.78 6.40
C LEU A 542 32.51 -22.84 5.79
N VAL A 543 31.67 -23.34 4.89
CA VAL A 543 30.76 -22.54 4.08
C VAL A 543 29.38 -23.18 4.04
N ASP A 544 28.34 -22.39 4.26
CA ASP A 544 26.94 -22.85 4.33
C ASP A 544 26.24 -22.95 2.95
N TYR A 545 26.94 -22.66 1.86
CA TYR A 545 26.41 -22.68 0.49
C TYR A 545 27.22 -23.62 -0.43
N LYS A 546 26.57 -24.11 -1.49
CA LYS A 546 27.20 -25.01 -2.48
C LYS A 546 27.75 -24.22 -3.66
N VAL A 547 28.79 -24.77 -4.29
CA VAL A 547 29.36 -24.22 -5.52
C VAL A 547 28.77 -24.94 -6.73
N GLN A 548 28.45 -24.17 -7.78
CA GLN A 548 28.02 -24.67 -9.08
C GLN A 548 29.19 -25.14 -9.96
N PRO A 549 28.97 -26.04 -10.94
CA PRO A 549 30.00 -26.48 -11.87
C PRO A 549 30.54 -25.30 -12.69
N CYS A 550 31.86 -25.10 -12.71
CA CYS A 550 32.51 -24.00 -13.40
C CYS A 550 33.65 -24.49 -14.32
N SER A 551 34.09 -23.64 -15.25
CA SER A 551 35.21 -23.99 -16.13
C SER A 551 36.57 -23.86 -15.43
N LEU A 552 37.58 -24.57 -15.93
CA LEU A 552 38.97 -24.39 -15.46
C LEU A 552 39.55 -23.02 -15.83
N ASP A 553 38.99 -22.34 -16.84
CA ASP A 553 39.37 -20.97 -17.21
C ASP A 553 38.94 -19.97 -16.14
N ASP A 554 37.71 -20.08 -15.64
CA ASP A 554 37.17 -19.22 -14.58
C ASP A 554 37.93 -19.39 -13.25
N ILE A 555 38.31 -20.62 -12.91
CA ILE A 555 39.13 -20.87 -11.71
C ILE A 555 40.51 -20.23 -11.87
N GLN A 556 41.13 -20.32 -13.05
CA GLN A 556 42.45 -19.72 -13.27
C GLN A 556 42.39 -18.20 -13.18
N THR A 557 41.39 -17.55 -13.79
CA THR A 557 41.24 -16.08 -13.73
C THR A 557 40.94 -15.60 -12.32
N MET A 558 40.16 -16.36 -11.55
CA MET A 558 39.91 -16.08 -10.14
C MET A 558 41.20 -16.19 -9.30
N LEU A 559 41.97 -17.27 -9.46
CA LEU A 559 43.21 -17.47 -8.71
C LEU A 559 44.29 -16.42 -9.01
N THR A 560 44.42 -15.98 -10.26
CA THR A 560 45.37 -14.92 -10.62
C THR A 560 45.01 -13.59 -9.96
N ARG A 561 43.72 -13.27 -9.84
CA ARG A 561 43.25 -12.08 -9.09
C ARG A 561 43.52 -12.22 -7.59
N ILE A 562 43.21 -13.38 -7.01
CA ILE A 562 43.48 -13.65 -5.58
C ILE A 562 44.96 -13.46 -5.26
N ALA A 563 45.86 -13.96 -6.12
CA ALA A 563 47.30 -13.79 -5.96
C ALA A 563 47.74 -12.31 -5.91
N CYS A 564 47.06 -11.41 -6.64
CA CYS A 564 47.33 -9.96 -6.58
C CYS A 564 46.88 -9.31 -5.26
N TYR A 565 45.90 -9.89 -4.55
CA TYR A 565 45.35 -9.34 -3.32
C TYR A 565 45.94 -9.95 -2.04
N LEU A 566 46.61 -11.10 -2.15
CA LEU A 566 47.24 -11.76 -1.00
C LEU A 566 48.50 -10.99 -0.54
N PRO A 567 48.66 -10.75 0.77
CA PRO A 567 49.83 -10.09 1.29
C PRO A 567 51.05 -11.03 1.22
N GLN A 568 52.22 -10.47 0.92
CA GLN A 568 53.49 -11.21 0.90
C GLN A 568 53.88 -11.80 2.27
N THR A 569 53.27 -11.33 3.36
CA THR A 569 53.53 -11.75 4.73
C THR A 569 52.86 -13.08 5.11
N ASN A 570 51.72 -13.43 4.50
CA ASN A 570 51.02 -14.69 4.78
C ASN A 570 51.43 -15.78 3.78
N LEU A 571 52.65 -16.26 3.93
CA LEU A 571 53.28 -17.27 3.06
C LEU A 571 52.41 -18.53 2.87
N SER A 572 51.67 -18.97 3.90
CA SER A 572 50.83 -20.17 3.80
C SER A 572 49.71 -20.04 2.77
N GLN A 573 48.98 -18.92 2.77
CA GLN A 573 47.86 -18.68 1.85
C GLN A 573 48.35 -18.40 0.43
N SER A 574 49.47 -17.69 0.30
CA SER A 574 50.11 -17.45 -1.00
C SER A 574 50.67 -18.75 -1.62
N ASN A 575 51.23 -19.64 -0.80
CA ASN A 575 51.66 -20.97 -1.26
C ASN A 575 50.46 -21.83 -1.70
N LEU A 576 49.35 -21.81 -0.96
CA LEU A 576 48.12 -22.51 -1.36
C LEU A 576 47.57 -21.99 -2.70
N ALA A 577 47.53 -20.66 -2.89
CA ALA A 577 47.11 -20.06 -4.15
C ALA A 577 48.00 -20.51 -5.32
N GLN A 578 49.32 -20.52 -5.12
CA GLN A 578 50.29 -20.95 -6.14
C GLN A 578 50.13 -22.44 -6.49
N GLU A 579 50.03 -23.31 -5.48
CA GLU A 579 49.79 -24.75 -5.68
C GLU A 579 48.48 -25.01 -6.46
N MET A 580 47.43 -24.24 -6.19
CA MET A 580 46.17 -24.35 -6.95
C MET A 580 46.32 -23.87 -8.40
N ILE A 581 47.07 -22.80 -8.67
CA ILE A 581 47.32 -22.32 -10.04
C ILE A 581 48.05 -23.39 -10.85
N GLU A 582 49.09 -23.99 -10.28
CA GLU A 582 49.84 -25.07 -10.93
C GLU A 582 48.96 -26.29 -11.20
N LEU A 583 48.10 -26.64 -10.24
CA LEU A 583 47.15 -27.75 -10.41
C LEU A 583 46.15 -27.48 -11.54
N VAL A 584 45.58 -26.28 -11.63
CA VAL A 584 44.65 -25.90 -12.72
C VAL A 584 45.35 -25.96 -14.07
N GLN A 585 46.59 -25.48 -14.18
CA GLN A 585 47.37 -25.57 -15.41
C GLN A 585 47.65 -27.03 -15.81
N HIS A 586 47.92 -27.89 -14.83
CA HIS A 586 48.09 -29.33 -15.07
C HIS A 586 46.80 -30.02 -15.52
N LEU A 587 45.64 -29.63 -14.97
CA LEU A 587 44.34 -30.17 -15.37
C LEU A 587 43.95 -29.79 -16.81
N LYS A 588 44.41 -28.63 -17.29
CA LYS A 588 44.19 -28.19 -18.68
C LYS A 588 45.08 -28.90 -19.70
N ARG A 589 46.23 -29.42 -19.27
CA ARG A 589 47.14 -30.23 -20.09
C ARG A 589 46.65 -31.68 -20.19
#